data_AF-A0A6B3D4C1-F1
#
_entry.id   AF-A0A6B3D4C1-F1
#
_cell.length_a   1.000
_cell.length_b   1.000
_cell.length_c   1.000
_cell.angle_alpha   90.00
_cell.angle_beta   90.00
_cell.angle_gamma   90.00
#
_symmetry.space_group_name_H-M   'P 1'
#
loop_
_entity.id
_entity.type
_entity.pdbx_description
1 polymer ?
#
loop_
_entity_poly.entity_id
_entity_poly.type
_entity_poly.pdbx_seq_one_letter_code
_entity_poly.pdbx_strand_id
1 'polypeptide(L)'
;AAKKAFLVNRVGDMGLSIGIMLMFLWFGTFAFGPVLGSEGQAGLAAGADEGKLTAIALMLLLAACGKSAQVPLQSWLGDAMEGPTPVS
;
A
#
# COMPACT_ATOMS: atom_id res chain seq x y z
N ALA A 1 11.15 -6.63 -19.60
CA ALA A 1 9.82 -6.01 -19.46
C ALA A 1 8.78 -6.78 -18.60
N ALA A 2 7.82 -7.50 -19.20
CA ALA A 2 6.52 -7.82 -18.57
C ALA A 2 6.58 -8.69 -17.29
N LYS A 3 7.40 -9.75 -17.25
CA LYS A 3 7.51 -10.63 -16.07
C LYS A 3 8.06 -9.90 -14.84
N LYS A 4 9.03 -9.01 -15.03
CA LYS A 4 9.63 -8.22 -13.95
C LYS A 4 8.64 -7.20 -13.40
N ALA A 5 7.95 -6.48 -14.30
CA ALA A 5 6.88 -5.57 -13.90
C ALA A 5 5.76 -6.28 -13.11
N PHE A 6 5.39 -7.49 -13.52
CA PHE A 6 4.43 -8.29 -12.76
C PHE A 6 4.95 -8.67 -11.38
N LEU A 7 6.19 -9.18 -11.28
CA LEU A 7 6.76 -9.63 -10.01
C LEU A 7 6.93 -8.48 -9.02
N VAL A 8 7.40 -7.32 -9.47
CA VAL A 8 7.65 -6.15 -8.61
C VAL A 8 6.32 -5.54 -8.13
N ASN A 9 5.32 -5.43 -8.99
CA ASN A 9 3.99 -5.01 -8.58
C ASN A 9 3.35 -6.01 -7.60
N ARG A 10 3.59 -7.32 -7.78
CA ARG A 10 3.08 -8.34 -6.87
C ARG A 10 3.63 -8.19 -5.45
N VAL A 11 4.87 -7.72 -5.28
CA VAL A 11 5.42 -7.40 -3.94
C VAL A 11 4.65 -6.25 -3.30
N GLY A 12 4.30 -5.20 -4.06
CA GLY A 12 3.43 -4.12 -3.61
C GLY A 12 2.03 -4.62 -3.22
N ASP A 13 1.45 -5.51 -4.03
CA ASP A 13 0.13 -6.10 -3.78
C ASP A 13 0.10 -6.92 -2.47
N MET A 14 1.22 -7.55 -2.08
CA MET A 14 1.34 -8.22 -0.79
C MET A 14 1.29 -7.22 0.37
N GLY A 15 1.97 -6.07 0.23
CA GLY A 15 1.87 -4.96 1.18
C GLY A 15 0.44 -4.46 1.34
N LEU A 16 -0.28 -4.29 0.24
CA LEU A 16 -1.69 -3.88 0.26
C LEU A 16 -2.56 -4.94 0.97
N SER A 17 -2.37 -6.21 0.60
CA SER A 17 -3.15 -7.33 1.15
C SER A 17 -2.96 -7.46 2.66
N ILE A 18 -1.71 -7.35 3.13
CA ILE A 18 -1.39 -7.39 4.57
C ILE A 18 -1.94 -6.14 5.27
N GLY A 19 -1.78 -4.96 4.69
CA GLY A 19 -2.31 -3.71 5.26
C GLY A 19 -3.82 -3.75 5.47
N ILE A 20 -4.59 -4.19 4.46
CA ILE A 20 -6.04 -4.36 4.56
C ILE A 20 -6.41 -5.42 5.61
N MET A 21 -5.69 -6.55 5.64
CA MET A 21 -5.93 -7.60 6.64
C MET A 21 -5.69 -7.10 8.06
N LEU A 22 -4.63 -6.32 8.30
CA LEU A 22 -4.34 -5.73 9.60
C LEU A 22 -5.39 -4.70 10.01
N MET A 23 -5.86 -3.86 9.08
CA MET A 23 -6.96 -2.93 9.34
C MET A 23 -8.24 -3.68 9.76
N PHE A 24 -8.58 -4.75 9.05
CA PHE A 24 -9.73 -5.57 9.42
C PHE A 24 -9.55 -6.27 10.76
N LEU A 25 -8.37 -6.85 11.03
CA LEU A 25 -8.08 -7.58 12.27
C LEU A 25 -8.14 -6.68 13.52
N TRP A 26 -7.65 -5.44 13.42
CA TRP A 26 -7.55 -4.54 14.58
C TRP A 26 -8.69 -3.54 14.70
N PHE A 27 -9.29 -3.11 13.59
CA PHE A 27 -10.35 -2.10 13.59
C PHE A 27 -11.71 -2.65 13.12
N GLY A 28 -11.78 -3.88 12.64
CA GLY A 28 -13.02 -4.50 12.12
C GLY A 28 -13.51 -3.89 10.81
N THR A 29 -12.75 -2.98 10.20
CA THR A 29 -13.11 -2.26 8.98
C THR A 29 -11.86 -1.86 8.20
N PHE A 30 -12.00 -1.77 6.88
CA PHE A 30 -11.00 -1.22 5.96
C PHE A 30 -11.33 0.20 5.50
N ALA A 31 -12.44 0.78 6.00
CA ALA A 31 -12.84 2.14 5.66
C ALA A 31 -11.99 3.16 6.43
N PHE A 32 -11.40 4.12 5.72
CA PHE A 32 -10.56 5.15 6.34
C PHE A 32 -11.32 6.10 7.27
N GLY A 33 -12.58 6.44 6.94
CA GLY A 33 -13.37 7.37 7.76
C GLY A 33 -13.52 6.93 9.23
N PRO A 34 -14.02 5.71 9.51
CA PRO A 34 -14.09 5.19 10.88
C PRO A 34 -12.73 5.02 11.56
N VAL A 35 -11.68 4.68 10.80
CA VAL A 35 -10.33 4.45 11.35
C VAL A 35 -9.68 5.77 11.76
N LEU A 36 -9.72 6.79 10.89
CA LEU A 36 -9.05 8.08 11.10
C LEU A 36 -9.91 9.07 11.89
N GLY A 37 -11.23 8.88 11.88
CA GLY A 37 -12.19 9.84 12.41
C GLY A 37 -12.48 10.97 11.41
N SER A 38 -13.53 11.72 11.71
CA SER A 38 -13.87 12.97 11.01
C SER A 38 -13.78 14.13 11.99
N GLU A 39 -13.75 15.36 11.48
CA GLU A 39 -13.58 16.60 12.26
C GLU A 39 -14.32 16.58 13.61
N GLY A 40 -13.55 16.59 14.70
CA GLY A 40 -14.05 16.63 16.08
C GLY A 40 -14.37 15.27 16.73
N GLN A 41 -14.28 14.15 16.00
CA GLN A 41 -14.45 12.80 16.55
C GLN A 41 -13.18 11.98 16.41
N ALA A 42 -12.70 11.44 17.54
CA ALA A 42 -11.60 10.50 17.58
C ALA A 42 -12.00 9.21 16.84
N GLY A 43 -11.25 8.87 15.78
CA GLY A 43 -11.41 7.60 15.07
C GLY A 43 -10.87 6.41 15.87
N LEU A 44 -11.08 5.20 15.35
CA LEU A 44 -10.59 3.96 15.99
C LEU A 44 -9.07 3.95 16.18
N ALA A 45 -8.32 4.69 15.35
CA ALA A 45 -6.87 4.83 15.46
C ALA A 45 -6.43 5.62 16.70
N ALA A 46 -7.27 6.49 17.26
CA ALA A 46 -6.89 7.36 18.38
C ALA A 46 -6.61 6.59 19.69
N GLY A 47 -7.17 5.39 19.85
CA GLY A 47 -6.88 4.49 20.97
C GLY A 47 -5.95 3.33 20.60
N ALA A 48 -5.38 3.33 19.39
CA ALA A 48 -4.53 2.24 18.91
C ALA A 48 -3.09 2.39 19.41
N ASP A 49 -2.44 1.24 19.60
CA ASP A 49 -1.01 1.18 19.87
C ASP A 49 -0.21 1.74 18.68
N GLU A 50 0.84 2.51 18.98
CA GLU A 50 1.68 3.15 17.96
C GLU A 50 2.26 2.12 16.98
N GLY A 51 2.70 0.96 17.47
CA GLY A 51 3.26 -0.11 16.64
C GLY A 51 2.26 -0.67 15.63
N LYS A 52 0.98 -0.73 15.98
CA LYS A 52 -0.09 -1.15 15.06
C LYS A 52 -0.27 -0.15 13.93
N LEU A 53 -0.30 1.15 14.26
CA LEU A 53 -0.43 2.21 13.26
C LEU A 53 0.78 2.25 12.33
N THR A 54 1.99 2.15 12.87
CA THR A 54 3.23 2.07 12.08
C THR A 54 3.24 0.85 11.16
N ALA A 55 2.82 -0.32 11.65
CA ALA A 55 2.76 -1.53 10.83
C ALA A 55 1.82 -1.37 9.63
N ILE A 56 0.60 -0.85 9.85
CA ILE A 56 -0.35 -0.59 8.76
C ILE A 56 0.23 0.45 7.79
N ALA A 57 0.77 1.55 8.31
CA ALA A 57 1.33 2.62 7.49
C ALA A 57 2.48 2.12 6.60
N LEU A 58 3.40 1.30 7.14
CA LEU A 58 4.50 0.73 6.35
C LEU A 58 4.02 -0.26 5.28
N MET A 59 2.99 -1.05 5.56
CA MET A 59 2.42 -1.98 4.59
C MET A 59 1.70 -1.24 3.44
N LEU A 60 0.94 -0.19 3.77
CA LEU A 60 0.31 0.67 2.76
C LEU A 60 1.36 1.48 1.97
N LEU A 61 2.43 1.93 2.62
CA LEU A 61 3.56 2.59 1.96
C LEU A 61 4.24 1.65 0.95
N LEU A 62 4.50 0.39 1.33
CA LEU A 62 5.06 -0.60 0.43
C LEU A 62 4.19 -0.81 -0.81
N ALA A 63 2.86 -0.85 -0.64
CA ALA A 63 1.91 -0.94 -1.74
C ALA A 63 1.98 0.26 -2.69
N ALA A 64 1.97 1.48 -2.13
CA ALA A 64 2.10 2.70 -2.89
C ALA A 64 3.44 2.75 -3.66
N CYS A 65 4.55 2.38 -3.01
CA CYS A 65 5.86 2.35 -3.65
C CYS A 65 5.93 1.37 -4.83
N GLY A 66 5.28 0.21 -4.74
CA GLY A 66 5.23 -0.77 -5.83
C GLY A 66 4.57 -0.22 -7.09
N LYS A 67 3.38 0.37 -6.95
CA LYS A 67 2.56 0.87 -8.07
C LYS A 67 3.08 2.18 -8.67
N SER A 68 3.70 3.04 -7.84
CA SER A 68 4.22 4.34 -8.27
C SER A 68 5.72 4.33 -8.60
N ALA A 69 6.32 3.14 -8.74
CA ALA A 69 7.73 2.95 -9.06
C ALA A 69 8.70 3.75 -8.17
N GLN A 70 8.45 3.77 -6.86
CA GLN A 70 9.30 4.44 -5.87
C GLN A 70 10.39 3.51 -5.33
N VAL A 71 11.42 4.05 -4.68
CA VAL A 71 12.42 3.26 -3.93
C VAL A 71 11.69 2.40 -2.88
N PRO A 72 11.98 1.09 -2.75
CA PRO A 72 12.97 0.28 -3.46
C PRO A 72 12.47 -0.46 -4.72
N LEU A 73 11.19 -0.31 -5.07
CA LEU A 73 10.49 -1.06 -6.14
C LEU A 73 10.48 -0.36 -7.52
N GLN A 74 11.35 0.63 -7.75
CA GLN A 74 11.42 1.41 -9.00
C GLN A 74 11.92 0.65 -10.24
N SER A 75 12.55 -0.51 -10.05
CA SER A 75 13.35 -1.19 -11.09
C SER A 75 12.56 -1.71 -12.30
N TRP A 76 11.23 -1.78 -12.22
CA TRP A 76 10.39 -2.24 -13.32
C TRP A 76 10.03 -1.16 -14.34
N LEU A 77 10.11 0.12 -13.97
CA LEU A 77 9.65 1.22 -14.82
C LEU A 77 10.51 1.36 -16.08
N GLY A 78 11.84 1.26 -15.94
CA GLY A 78 12.77 1.30 -17.08
C GLY A 78 12.48 0.19 -18.10
N ASP A 79 12.26 -1.04 -17.62
CA ASP A 79 11.93 -2.18 -18.47
C ASP A 79 10.51 -2.11 -19.05
N ALA A 80 9.60 -1.29 -18.49
CA ALA A 80 8.25 -1.11 -19.04
C ALA A 80 8.27 -0.25 -20.31
N MET A 81 9.24 0.67 -20.42
CA MET A 81 9.45 1.54 -21.58
C MET A 81 10.04 0.80 -22.80
N GLU A 82 10.43 -0.47 -22.64
CA GLU A 82 10.87 -1.35 -23.75
C GLU A 82 9.68 -1.90 -24.57
N GLY A 83 8.44 -1.68 -24.12
CA GLY A 83 7.22 -2.07 -24.82
C GLY A 83 6.89 -1.16 -26.02
N PRO A 84 5.98 -1.57 -26.92
CA PRO A 84 5.54 -0.73 -28.03
C PRO A 84 4.92 0.58 -27.53
N THR A 85 5.15 1.66 -28.28
CA THR A 85 4.89 3.07 -27.92
C THR A 85 3.46 3.54 -27.58
N PRO A 86 2.36 2.75 -27.67
CA PRO A 86 1.07 3.24 -27.16
C PRO A 86 0.87 3.09 -25.64
N VAL A 87 1.79 2.45 -24.91
CA VAL A 87 1.54 1.93 -23.54
C VAL A 87 2.33 2.66 -22.43
N SER A 88 3.25 3.57 -22.79
CA SER A 88 3.98 4.45 -21.86
C SER A 88 3.32 5.83 -21.74
#